data_AF-A0A3D0HER0-F1
#
_entry.id   AF-A0A3D0HER0-F1
#
_cell.length_a   1.000
_cell.length_b   1.000
_cell.length_c   1.000
_cell.angle_alpha   90.00
_cell.angle_beta   90.00
_cell.angle_gamma   90.00
#
_symmetry.space_group_name_H-M   'P 1'
#
loop_
_entity.id
_entity.type
_entity.pdbx_description
1 polymer ?
#
loop_
_entity_poly.entity_id
_entity_poly.type
_entity_poly.pdbx_seq_one_letter_code
_entity_poly.pdbx_strand_id
1 'polypeptide(L)'
;MYALSDDFLRELIDPGAGCSVEYCLIGIEGSYLGERSHREAISLAMERFLADCEDAWQDASRATARPVPASRVLELPEAVLQGKSIPNPPGTLGSPIPYWYAFLCPPHGCRLTAQDFLRVNAALFPNGTKPLQAFEWSADWSSYFEDGAEWWGTLCVSIYDESLGRFVVLMASDTD
;
A
#
# COMPACT_ATOMS: atom_id res chain seq x y z
N MET A 1 14.41 -3.37 12.87
CA MET A 1 13.24 -3.71 12.01
C MET A 1 13.70 -4.73 11.01
N TYR A 2 12.84 -5.66 10.63
CA TYR A 2 13.18 -6.73 9.70
C TYR A 2 11.96 -7.11 8.85
N ALA A 3 12.19 -7.49 7.60
CA ALA A 3 11.15 -8.01 6.74
C ALA A 3 10.69 -9.39 7.23
N LEU A 4 9.37 -9.61 7.21
CA LEU A 4 8.74 -10.90 7.48
C LEU A 4 8.49 -11.63 6.15
N SER A 5 8.45 -12.96 6.19
CA SER A 5 7.95 -13.74 5.04
C SER A 5 6.47 -13.39 4.80
N ASP A 6 6.14 -13.22 3.52
CA ASP A 6 4.82 -12.88 3.01
C ASP A 6 4.24 -13.99 2.11
N ASP A 7 4.80 -15.21 2.18
CA ASP A 7 4.44 -16.33 1.30
C ASP A 7 2.93 -16.63 1.30
N PHE A 8 2.24 -16.42 2.42
CA PHE A 8 0.81 -16.69 2.54
C PHE A 8 -0.06 -15.79 1.66
N LEU A 9 0.37 -14.56 1.34
CA LEU A 9 -0.42 -13.65 0.48
C LEU A 9 -0.29 -14.00 -0.99
N ARG A 10 0.85 -14.57 -1.39
CA ARG A 10 1.04 -15.16 -2.72
C ARG A 10 0.11 -16.35 -2.97
N GLU A 11 -0.34 -17.02 -1.90
CA GLU A 11 -1.35 -18.08 -1.98
C GLU A 11 -2.79 -17.53 -2.01
N LEU A 12 -3.00 -16.28 -1.58
CA LEU A 12 -4.32 -15.66 -1.49
C LEU A 12 -4.77 -14.99 -2.79
N ILE A 13 -3.82 -14.52 -3.60
CA ILE A 13 -4.05 -13.83 -4.87
C ILE A 13 -3.35 -14.59 -5.99
N ASP A 14 -4.01 -14.78 -7.14
CA ASP A 14 -3.35 -15.29 -8.35
C ASP A 14 -2.23 -14.31 -8.79
N PRO A 15 -0.96 -14.73 -8.86
CA PRO A 15 0.14 -13.87 -9.30
C PRO A 15 -0.08 -13.26 -10.70
N GLY A 16 -0.86 -13.92 -11.55
CA GLY A 16 -1.24 -13.40 -12.87
C GLY A 16 -2.47 -12.50 -12.87
N ALA A 17 -3.02 -12.13 -11.72
CA ALA A 17 -4.25 -11.35 -11.65
C ALA A 17 -4.09 -9.88 -12.05
N GLY A 18 -2.84 -9.39 -12.17
CA GLY A 18 -2.51 -8.03 -12.59
C GLY A 18 -2.75 -7.00 -11.48
N CYS A 19 -2.31 -7.27 -10.24
CA CYS A 19 -2.39 -6.30 -9.14
C CYS A 19 -1.10 -5.49 -9.09
N SER A 20 -1.20 -4.15 -9.15
CA SER A 20 -0.05 -3.24 -9.03
C SER A 20 0.28 -2.85 -7.59
N VAL A 21 -0.45 -3.36 -6.59
CA VAL A 21 -0.13 -3.07 -5.18
C VAL A 21 0.97 -3.99 -4.71
N GLU A 22 2.14 -3.40 -4.48
CA GLU A 22 3.21 -4.01 -3.73
C GLU A 22 2.97 -3.85 -2.23
N TYR A 23 3.44 -4.83 -1.47
CA TYR A 23 3.33 -4.80 -0.03
C TYR A 23 4.53 -5.43 0.63
N CYS A 24 4.81 -5.00 1.86
CA CYS A 24 5.87 -5.56 2.68
C CYS A 24 5.40 -5.66 4.14
N LEU A 25 5.67 -6.82 4.75
CA LEU A 25 5.42 -7.05 6.16
C LEU A 25 6.71 -6.83 6.93
N ILE A 26 6.68 -5.97 7.96
CA ILE A 26 7.89 -5.58 8.69
C ILE A 26 7.67 -5.75 10.19
N GLY A 27 8.49 -6.59 10.83
CA GLY A 27 8.52 -6.71 12.28
C GLY A 27 9.27 -5.53 12.92
N ILE A 28 8.79 -5.08 14.09
CA ILE A 28 9.52 -4.11 14.90
C ILE A 28 10.47 -4.82 15.89
N GLU A 29 11.65 -4.25 16.07
CA GLU A 29 12.54 -4.59 17.18
C GLU A 29 12.58 -3.38 18.11
N GLY A 30 12.19 -3.59 19.36
CA GLY A 30 12.07 -2.50 20.33
C GLY A 30 10.75 -1.76 20.25
N SER A 31 10.76 -0.50 20.70
CA SER A 31 9.54 0.28 20.93
C SER A 31 9.03 0.95 19.66
N TYR A 32 7.72 0.99 19.50
CA TYR A 32 7.05 1.83 18.51
C TYR A 32 7.19 3.32 18.86
N LEU A 33 7.70 4.12 17.92
CA LEU A 33 8.02 5.54 18.10
C LEU A 33 7.12 6.46 17.25
N GLY A 34 5.90 6.01 16.91
CA GLY A 34 4.97 6.79 16.10
C GLY A 34 5.44 6.94 14.65
N GLU A 35 5.29 8.14 14.09
CA GLU A 35 5.67 8.48 12.70
C GLU A 35 7.10 8.05 12.34
N ARG A 36 8.05 8.13 13.29
CA ARG A 36 9.43 7.71 13.04
C ARG A 36 9.52 6.24 12.64
N SER A 37 8.83 5.36 13.37
CA SER A 37 8.82 3.93 13.04
C SER A 37 8.13 3.67 11.71
N HIS A 38 7.05 4.41 11.40
CA HIS A 38 6.42 4.31 10.09
C HIS A 38 7.35 4.75 8.94
N ARG A 39 8.17 5.78 9.16
CA ARG A 39 9.16 6.25 8.17
C ARG A 39 10.26 5.23 7.93
N GLU A 40 10.77 4.63 9.00
CA GLU A 40 11.73 3.53 8.92
C GLU A 40 11.12 2.32 8.16
N ALA A 41 9.84 2.03 8.38
CA ALA A 41 9.14 0.95 7.68
C ALA A 41 9.00 1.20 6.16
N ILE A 42 8.63 2.41 5.72
CA ILE A 42 8.54 2.69 4.27
C ILE A 42 9.92 2.68 3.60
N SER A 43 10.98 3.12 4.29
CA SER A 43 12.35 3.07 3.78
C SER A 43 12.77 1.63 3.54
N LEU A 44 12.56 0.75 4.53
CA LEU A 44 12.90 -0.67 4.42
C LEU A 44 12.06 -1.40 3.36
N ALA A 45 10.76 -1.08 3.24
CA ALA A 45 9.92 -1.63 2.20
C ALA A 45 10.44 -1.24 0.80
N MET A 46 10.80 0.03 0.62
CA MET A 46 11.29 0.54 -0.66
C MET A 46 12.66 -0.03 -1.05
N GLU A 47 13.57 -0.22 -0.08
CA GLU A 47 14.83 -0.95 -0.32
C GLU A 47 14.58 -2.35 -0.92
N ARG A 48 13.49 -3.00 -0.52
CA ARG A 48 13.11 -4.32 -1.04
C ARG A 48 12.48 -4.24 -2.42
N PHE A 49 11.60 -3.27 -2.67
CA PHE A 49 10.95 -3.09 -3.98
C PHE A 49 11.93 -2.68 -5.07
N LEU A 50 12.96 -1.91 -4.71
CA LEU A 50 14.00 -1.43 -5.63
C LEU A 50 15.26 -2.30 -5.67
N ALA A 51 15.26 -3.47 -5.02
CA ALA A 51 16.47 -4.28 -4.85
C ALA A 51 17.18 -4.64 -6.18
N ASP A 52 16.41 -4.75 -7.26
CA ASP A 52 16.90 -5.11 -8.60
C ASP A 52 16.93 -3.91 -9.58
N CYS A 53 16.74 -2.67 -9.10
CA CYS A 53 16.70 -1.47 -9.93
C CYS A 53 18.02 -0.67 -9.84
N GLU A 54 18.89 -0.76 -10.86
CA GLU A 54 20.25 -0.20 -10.83
C GLU A 54 20.32 1.34 -10.71
N ASP A 55 19.31 2.07 -11.20
CA ASP A 55 19.28 3.54 -11.23
C ASP A 55 18.19 4.16 -10.33
N ALA A 56 17.57 3.34 -9.46
CA ALA A 56 16.50 3.84 -8.61
C ALA A 56 17.05 4.67 -7.44
N TRP A 57 16.35 5.74 -7.09
CA TRP A 57 16.68 6.59 -5.96
C TRP A 57 15.54 6.64 -4.95
N GLN A 58 15.90 6.80 -3.68
CA GLN A 58 14.94 7.08 -2.61
C GLN A 58 15.59 7.90 -1.48
N ASP A 59 14.77 8.75 -0.85
CA ASP A 59 15.11 9.51 0.36
C ASP A 59 13.86 9.67 1.24
N ALA A 60 13.55 8.63 2.02
CA ALA A 60 12.39 8.62 2.92
C ALA A 60 12.40 9.75 3.97
N SER A 61 13.53 10.45 4.16
CA SER A 61 13.57 11.64 5.03
C SER A 61 12.76 12.81 4.47
N ARG A 62 12.58 12.87 3.14
CA ARG A 62 11.77 13.86 2.42
C ARG A 62 10.29 13.53 2.42
N ALA A 63 9.92 12.28 2.71
CA ALA A 63 8.52 11.85 2.71
C ALA A 63 7.73 12.61 3.80
N THR A 64 6.62 13.22 3.39
CA THR A 64 5.68 13.89 4.31
C THR A 64 4.56 12.94 4.69
N ALA A 65 4.22 12.91 5.98
CA ALA A 65 3.26 11.96 6.53
C ALA A 65 1.94 12.64 6.89
N ARG A 66 0.82 12.02 6.54
CA ARG A 66 -0.52 12.40 6.99
C ARG A 66 -1.14 11.24 7.78
N PRO A 67 -1.45 11.40 9.08
CA PRO A 67 -2.16 10.37 9.81
C PRO A 67 -3.57 10.21 9.24
N VAL A 68 -3.98 8.96 9.04
CA VAL A 68 -5.32 8.62 8.55
C VAL A 68 -5.94 7.49 9.36
N PRO A 69 -7.28 7.46 9.54
CA PRO A 69 -7.92 6.31 10.15
C PRO A 69 -7.68 5.06 9.30
N ALA A 70 -7.22 3.96 9.92
CA ALA A 70 -7.03 2.71 9.18
C ALA A 70 -8.34 2.19 8.56
N SER A 71 -9.49 2.49 9.18
CA SER A 71 -10.80 2.19 8.59
C SER A 71 -11.05 2.89 7.27
N ARG A 72 -10.47 4.08 7.05
CA ARG A 72 -10.54 4.81 5.77
C ARG A 72 -9.64 4.19 4.72
N VAL A 73 -8.44 3.74 5.11
CA VAL A 73 -7.51 3.08 4.19
C VAL A 73 -8.09 1.77 3.66
N LEU A 74 -8.72 0.99 4.55
CA LEU A 74 -9.30 -0.32 4.23
C LEU A 74 -10.77 -0.22 3.77
N GLU A 75 -11.30 1.00 3.59
CA GLU A 75 -12.68 1.20 3.15
C GLU A 75 -12.83 0.75 1.70
N LEU A 76 -13.83 -0.08 1.45
CA LEU A 76 -14.28 -0.43 0.10
C LEU A 76 -15.64 0.24 -0.15
N PRO A 77 -15.76 1.17 -1.12
CA PRO A 77 -17.02 1.86 -1.33
C PRO A 77 -18.15 0.89 -1.70
N GLU A 78 -19.35 1.13 -1.19
CA GLU A 78 -20.53 0.28 -1.43
C GLU A 78 -20.84 0.10 -2.94
N ALA A 79 -20.56 1.11 -3.77
CA ALA A 79 -20.71 1.00 -5.21
C ALA A 79 -19.79 -0.07 -5.82
N VAL A 80 -18.55 -0.19 -5.31
CA VAL A 80 -17.57 -1.20 -5.73
C VAL A 80 -18.01 -2.59 -5.28
N LEU A 81 -18.50 -2.71 -4.03
CA LEU A 81 -19.08 -3.96 -3.51
C LEU A 81 -20.24 -4.47 -4.36
N GLN A 82 -21.05 -3.55 -4.89
CA GLN A 82 -22.20 -3.87 -5.75
C GLN A 82 -21.82 -4.11 -7.22
N GLY A 83 -20.53 -4.11 -7.57
CA GLY A 83 -20.05 -4.34 -8.94
C GLY A 83 -20.44 -3.22 -9.91
N LYS A 84 -20.72 -2.01 -9.42
CA LYS A 84 -21.02 -0.86 -10.27
C LYS A 84 -19.73 -0.34 -10.89
N SER A 85 -19.85 0.17 -12.12
CA SER A 85 -18.73 0.83 -12.81
C SER A 85 -18.15 1.92 -11.92
N ILE A 86 -16.86 1.81 -11.66
CA ILE A 86 -16.10 2.70 -10.81
C ILE A 86 -15.59 3.80 -11.74
N PRO A 87 -16.02 5.07 -11.56
CA PRO A 87 -15.40 6.16 -12.30
C PRO A 87 -13.93 6.23 -11.91
N ASN A 88 -13.04 6.54 -12.86
CA ASN A 88 -11.68 6.97 -12.55
C ASN A 88 -11.76 7.97 -11.38
N PRO A 89 -10.97 7.77 -10.30
CA PRO A 89 -11.04 8.64 -9.15
C PRO A 89 -10.86 10.07 -9.64
N PRO A 90 -11.70 11.01 -9.21
CA PRO A 90 -11.52 12.41 -9.55
C PRO A 90 -10.23 12.88 -8.91
N GLY A 91 -9.13 12.83 -9.66
CA GLY A 91 -7.80 13.19 -9.21
C GLY A 91 -7.00 13.72 -10.38
N THR A 92 -6.49 14.93 -10.23
CA THR A 92 -5.42 15.49 -11.05
C THR A 92 -4.30 14.46 -11.19
N LEU A 93 -3.76 14.30 -12.40
CA LEU A 93 -2.49 13.59 -12.66
C LEU A 93 -1.50 13.91 -11.51
N GLY A 94 -0.97 12.88 -10.84
CA GLY A 94 -0.07 13.03 -9.70
C GLY A 94 -0.71 13.05 -8.31
N SER A 95 -2.01 12.77 -8.18
CA SER A 95 -2.68 12.74 -6.88
C SER A 95 -2.63 11.34 -6.22
N PRO A 96 -2.65 11.27 -4.87
CA PRO A 96 -2.78 10.00 -4.17
C PRO A 96 -4.08 9.27 -4.55
N ILE A 97 -3.99 7.97 -4.79
CA ILE A 97 -5.14 7.10 -5.08
C ILE A 97 -5.52 6.24 -3.87
N PRO A 98 -6.82 5.90 -3.68
CA PRO A 98 -7.24 4.99 -2.63
C PRO A 98 -6.66 3.58 -2.81
N TYR A 99 -6.36 2.89 -1.71
CA TYR A 99 -5.83 1.52 -1.74
C TYR A 99 -6.72 0.54 -2.52
N TRP A 100 -8.04 0.55 -2.31
CA TRP A 100 -8.95 -0.32 -3.07
C TRP A 100 -8.89 -0.06 -4.57
N TYR A 101 -8.65 1.18 -5.00
CA TYR A 101 -8.57 1.55 -6.40
C TYR A 101 -7.28 1.03 -7.00
N ALA A 102 -6.15 1.22 -6.30
CA ALA A 102 -4.87 0.67 -6.71
C ALA A 102 -4.91 -0.86 -6.88
N PHE A 103 -5.66 -1.53 -6.01
CA PHE A 103 -5.79 -2.99 -5.99
C PHE A 103 -6.70 -3.56 -7.09
N LEU A 104 -7.80 -2.86 -7.41
CA LEU A 104 -8.85 -3.37 -8.32
C LEU A 104 -8.83 -2.74 -9.72
N CYS A 105 -8.20 -1.57 -9.88
CA CYS A 105 -8.24 -0.77 -11.10
C CYS A 105 -6.85 -0.28 -11.55
N PRO A 106 -5.85 -1.17 -11.68
CA PRO A 106 -4.58 -0.81 -12.30
C PRO A 106 -4.76 -0.52 -13.81
N PRO A 107 -3.85 0.27 -14.40
CA PRO A 107 -4.00 0.80 -15.76
C PRO A 107 -4.06 -0.31 -16.83
N HIS A 108 -3.34 -1.40 -16.62
CA HIS A 108 -3.28 -2.56 -17.52
C HIS A 108 -4.40 -3.60 -17.29
N GLY A 109 -5.33 -3.32 -16.36
CA GLY A 109 -6.47 -4.19 -16.04
C GLY A 109 -6.16 -5.27 -15.00
N CYS A 110 -7.18 -5.65 -14.21
CA CYS A 110 -7.06 -6.59 -13.11
C CYS A 110 -8.22 -7.59 -13.09
N ARG A 111 -7.94 -8.84 -12.69
CA ARG A 111 -8.95 -9.91 -12.53
C ARG A 111 -9.46 -10.06 -11.10
N LEU A 112 -8.92 -9.27 -10.16
CA LEU A 112 -9.32 -9.31 -8.76
C LEU A 112 -10.67 -8.65 -8.54
N THR A 113 -11.36 -9.15 -7.53
CA THR A 113 -12.69 -8.73 -7.16
C THR A 113 -12.71 -8.04 -5.80
N ALA A 114 -13.82 -7.38 -5.49
CA ALA A 114 -14.10 -6.88 -4.16
C ALA A 114 -13.94 -7.97 -3.06
N GLN A 115 -14.26 -9.23 -3.36
CA GLN A 115 -14.10 -10.32 -2.39
C GLN A 115 -12.63 -10.65 -2.13
N ASP A 116 -11.78 -10.58 -3.16
CA ASP A 116 -10.34 -10.79 -3.01
C ASP A 116 -9.72 -9.68 -2.16
N PHE A 117 -10.11 -8.42 -2.39
CA PHE A 117 -9.70 -7.29 -1.55
C PHE A 117 -10.07 -7.51 -0.07
N LEU A 118 -11.31 -7.93 0.20
CA LEU A 118 -11.76 -8.23 1.57
C LEU A 118 -10.99 -9.40 2.19
N ARG A 119 -10.73 -10.47 1.42
CA ARG A 119 -10.00 -11.65 1.89
C ARG A 119 -8.55 -11.32 2.23
N VAL A 120 -7.88 -10.53 1.39
CA VAL A 120 -6.51 -10.06 1.60
C VAL A 120 -6.41 -9.18 2.83
N ASN A 121 -7.35 -8.23 3.00
CA ASN A 121 -7.39 -7.39 4.18
C ASN A 121 -7.69 -8.16 5.46
N ALA A 122 -8.55 -9.17 5.41
CA ALA A 122 -8.79 -10.05 6.56
C ALA A 122 -7.54 -10.85 6.95
N ALA A 123 -6.72 -11.25 5.98
CA ALA A 123 -5.47 -11.95 6.23
C ALA A 123 -4.36 -11.01 6.72
N LEU A 124 -4.29 -9.79 6.18
CA LEU A 124 -3.35 -8.75 6.62
C LEU A 124 -3.68 -8.21 8.02
N PHE A 125 -4.97 -8.08 8.36
CA PHE A 125 -5.44 -7.44 9.58
C PHE A 125 -6.49 -8.31 10.32
N PRO A 126 -6.11 -9.49 10.83
CA PRO A 126 -7.06 -10.44 11.41
C PRO A 126 -7.76 -9.93 12.68
N ASN A 127 -7.16 -8.94 13.36
CA ASN A 127 -7.71 -8.33 14.59
C ASN A 127 -8.53 -7.05 14.32
N GLY A 128 -8.84 -6.76 13.05
CA GLY A 128 -9.62 -5.60 12.63
C GLY A 128 -8.85 -4.29 12.71
N THR A 129 -9.56 -3.15 12.61
CA THR A 129 -8.96 -1.82 12.42
C THR A 129 -8.66 -1.04 13.70
N LYS A 130 -9.24 -1.44 14.84
CA LYS A 130 -9.07 -0.73 16.12
C LYS A 130 -7.61 -0.64 16.62
N PRO A 131 -6.77 -1.69 16.50
CA PRO A 131 -5.37 -1.62 16.94
C PRO A 131 -4.44 -1.00 15.89
N LEU A 132 -4.98 -0.47 14.79
CA LEU A 132 -4.19 -0.02 13.66
C LEU A 132 -3.92 1.48 13.71
N GLN A 133 -2.67 1.87 13.47
CA GLN A 133 -2.27 3.25 13.22
C GLN A 133 -1.78 3.35 11.78
N ALA A 134 -2.27 4.31 11.00
CA ALA A 134 -1.94 4.41 9.59
C ALA A 134 -1.49 5.83 9.21
N PHE A 135 -0.51 5.88 8.31
CA PHE A 135 -0.03 7.10 7.67
C PHE A 135 -0.06 6.93 6.16
N GLU A 136 -0.62 7.92 5.48
CA GLU A 136 -0.40 8.15 4.05
C GLU A 136 0.83 9.02 3.87
N TRP A 137 1.63 8.72 2.86
CA TRP A 137 2.89 9.40 2.57
C TRP A 137 2.81 10.12 1.23
N SER A 138 3.53 11.24 1.11
CA SER A 138 3.82 11.81 -0.21
C SER A 138 4.63 10.83 -1.06
N ALA A 139 4.73 11.10 -2.35
CA ALA A 139 5.36 10.23 -3.34
C ALA A 139 6.62 10.86 -3.96
N ASP A 140 6.98 12.09 -3.57
CA ASP A 140 8.05 12.93 -4.13
C ASP A 140 9.46 12.60 -3.60
N TRP A 141 9.63 11.39 -3.05
CA TRP A 141 10.84 10.96 -2.35
C TRP A 141 11.47 9.70 -2.92
N SER A 142 10.93 9.11 -3.99
CA SER A 142 11.55 7.98 -4.69
C SER A 142 11.18 7.95 -6.16
N SER A 143 12.11 7.50 -7.01
CA SER A 143 11.87 7.26 -8.44
C SER A 143 10.77 6.24 -8.71
N TYR A 144 10.51 5.34 -7.75
CA TYR A 144 9.43 4.35 -7.83
C TYR A 144 8.08 4.98 -8.22
N PHE A 145 7.81 6.18 -7.70
CA PHE A 145 6.54 6.85 -7.87
C PHE A 145 6.40 7.69 -9.13
N GLU A 146 7.49 7.86 -9.91
CA GLU A 146 7.52 8.79 -11.04
C GLU A 146 6.50 8.38 -12.13
N ASP A 147 6.49 7.11 -12.55
CA ASP A 147 5.60 6.62 -13.60
C ASP A 147 4.11 6.76 -13.20
N GLY A 148 3.74 6.30 -12.01
CA GLY A 148 2.38 6.42 -11.51
C GLY A 148 1.94 7.86 -11.30
N ALA A 149 2.82 8.72 -10.80
CA ALA A 149 2.51 10.13 -10.60
C ALA A 149 2.17 10.85 -11.91
N GLU A 150 2.71 10.44 -13.04
CA GLU A 150 2.38 11.10 -14.30
C GLU A 150 1.00 10.70 -14.87
N TRP A 151 0.52 9.48 -14.63
CA TRP A 151 -0.60 8.92 -15.41
C TRP A 151 -1.78 8.37 -14.59
N TRP A 152 -1.51 7.63 -13.52
CA TRP A 152 -2.52 6.84 -12.80
C TRP A 152 -2.81 7.34 -11.38
N GLY A 153 -1.78 7.89 -10.74
CA GLY A 153 -1.72 8.24 -9.33
C GLY A 153 -0.85 7.27 -8.54
N THR A 154 -0.64 7.60 -7.26
CA THR A 154 0.28 6.86 -6.39
C THR A 154 -0.39 6.46 -5.08
N LEU A 155 0.00 5.29 -4.58
CA LEU A 155 -0.35 4.82 -3.24
C LEU A 155 0.95 4.68 -2.45
N CYS A 156 1.03 5.29 -1.29
CA CYS A 156 2.07 5.00 -0.32
C CYS A 156 1.48 5.10 1.09
N VAL A 157 1.30 3.94 1.73
CA VAL A 157 0.67 3.84 3.06
C VAL A 157 1.47 2.89 3.93
N SER A 158 1.66 3.26 5.19
CA SER A 158 2.17 2.34 6.22
C SER A 158 1.18 2.22 7.36
N ILE A 159 0.91 0.99 7.77
CA ILE A 159 -0.07 0.63 8.79
C ILE A 159 0.65 -0.18 9.86
N TYR A 160 0.71 0.33 11.08
CA TYR A 160 1.20 -0.40 12.24
C TYR A 160 0.05 -1.13 12.91
N ASP A 161 0.19 -2.46 13.05
CA ASP A 161 -0.72 -3.29 13.83
C ASP A 161 -0.10 -3.54 15.21
N GLU A 162 -0.60 -2.83 16.23
CA GLU A 162 -0.12 -2.95 17.61
C GLU A 162 -0.36 -4.36 18.17
N SER A 163 -1.44 -5.02 17.75
CA SER A 163 -1.79 -6.35 18.27
C SER A 163 -0.85 -7.45 17.77
N LEU A 164 -0.20 -7.23 16.63
CA LEU A 164 0.76 -8.16 16.02
C LEU A 164 2.21 -7.66 16.08
N GLY A 165 2.44 -6.42 16.55
CA GLY A 165 3.78 -5.84 16.64
C GLY A 165 4.48 -5.71 15.28
N ARG A 166 3.74 -5.44 14.20
CA ARG A 166 4.29 -5.39 12.83
C ARG A 166 3.65 -4.29 12.00
N PHE A 167 4.35 -3.89 10.95
CA PHE A 167 3.85 -3.01 9.90
C PHE A 167 3.37 -3.82 8.70
N VAL A 168 2.36 -3.27 8.04
CA VAL A 168 2.00 -3.53 6.65
C VAL A 168 2.28 -2.25 5.88
N VAL A 169 3.21 -2.30 4.93
CA VAL A 169 3.46 -1.21 3.98
C VAL A 169 2.79 -1.58 2.67
N LEU A 170 2.05 -0.64 2.07
CA LEU A 170 1.35 -0.78 0.80
C LEU A 170 1.82 0.33 -0.13
N MET A 171 2.29 -0.03 -1.32
CA MET A 171 2.73 0.92 -2.33
C MET A 171 2.16 0.53 -3.69
N ALA A 172 1.87 1.53 -4.52
CA ALA A 172 1.53 1.32 -5.92
C ALA A 172 1.92 2.56 -6.71
N SER A 173 2.57 2.33 -7.84
CA SER A 173 2.92 3.31 -8.85
C SER A 173 3.04 2.54 -10.14
N ASP A 174 2.25 2.91 -11.14
CA ASP A 174 2.21 2.14 -12.38
C ASP A 174 1.71 2.98 -13.55
N THR A 175 2.07 2.51 -14.74
CA THR A 175 1.65 3.06 -16.03
C THR A 175 1.11 1.93 -16.92
N ASP A 176 0.47 2.28 -18.04
CA ASP A 176 -0.09 1.35 -19.01
C ASP A 176 0.94 0.54 -19.81
#